data_AF-A0A7X7WGY3-F1
#
_entry.id   AF-A0A7X7WGY3-F1
#
_cell.length_a   1.000
_cell.length_b   1.000
_cell.length_c   1.000
_cell.angle_alpha   90.00
_cell.angle_beta   90.00
_cell.angle_gamma   90.00
#
_symmetry.space_group_name_H-M   'P 1'
#
loop_
_entity.id
_entity.type
_entity.pdbx_description
1 polymer ?
#
loop_
_entity_poly.entity_id
_entity_poly.type
_entity_poly.pdbx_seq_one_letter_code
_entity_poly.pdbx_strand_id
1 'polypeptide(L)'
;MNKYVAIITAIILFGVIPIWADSATTTSDAIADTMKVAVDSATATGVVTTQSQSETGAATDTIFPVTPQRRELLNKYSSFSFKWSLLYDFFQWALLLVILFTGLSKRFLDIAEKISGRKSVQFLMYLLILFVFLTVVSLPLDFFRDYIVEHNYSLSNQTVGSWFGDWAKAIPISYVMMALAFGFIYFLIKRFPRRWWLVFSIGAIPFVILMIVVAPVLIAPLFNDFKPLQDQQLKTQLLDLAGKAGIDGADVFQVDASKQS
;
A
#
# COMPACT_ATOMS: atom_id res chain seq x y z
N MET A 1 7.22 -33.02 6.35
CA MET A 1 7.67 -31.68 6.77
C MET A 1 7.66 -30.63 5.64
N ASN A 2 7.61 -31.01 4.34
CA ASN A 2 7.91 -30.05 3.24
C ASN A 2 6.74 -29.64 2.32
N LYS A 3 5.46 -29.86 2.68
CA LYS A 3 4.32 -29.38 1.86
C LYS A 3 3.69 -28.08 2.39
N TYR A 4 3.77 -27.87 3.70
CA TYR A 4 3.20 -26.68 4.35
C TYR A 4 4.13 -25.47 4.30
N VAL A 5 5.45 -25.68 4.29
CA VAL A 5 6.44 -24.59 4.20
C VAL A 5 6.32 -23.87 2.86
N ALA A 6 6.16 -24.60 1.75
CA ALA A 6 6.00 -24.02 0.40
C ALA A 6 4.70 -23.22 0.22
N ILE A 7 3.61 -23.66 0.88
CA ILE A 7 2.30 -22.96 0.81
C ILE A 7 2.30 -21.73 1.73
N ILE A 8 2.97 -21.80 2.89
CA ILE A 8 3.14 -20.64 3.78
C ILE A 8 4.08 -19.60 3.14
N THR A 9 5.11 -20.00 2.39
CA THR A 9 5.90 -19.07 1.58
C THR A 9 5.08 -18.45 0.45
N ALA A 10 4.22 -19.22 -0.22
CA ALA A 10 3.33 -18.70 -1.25
C ALA A 10 2.28 -17.70 -0.71
N ILE A 11 1.78 -17.89 0.51
CA ILE A 11 0.80 -16.99 1.15
C ILE A 11 1.48 -15.72 1.68
N ILE A 12 2.73 -15.80 2.16
CA ILE A 12 3.52 -14.61 2.52
C ILE A 12 3.92 -13.82 1.27
N LEU A 13 4.18 -14.49 0.14
CA LEU A 13 4.38 -13.85 -1.18
C LEU A 13 3.10 -13.22 -1.75
N PHE A 14 1.91 -13.72 -1.41
CA PHE A 14 0.63 -13.15 -1.84
C PHE A 14 0.07 -12.09 -0.88
N GLY A 15 0.57 -12.01 0.35
CA GLY A 15 0.18 -11.02 1.37
C GLY A 15 0.91 -9.69 1.26
N VAL A 16 1.94 -9.61 0.41
CA VAL A 16 2.68 -8.38 0.08
C VAL A 16 2.45 -8.07 -1.38
N ILE A 17 1.18 -7.83 -1.75
CA ILE A 17 0.89 -7.10 -2.99
C ILE A 17 0.97 -5.63 -2.61
N PRO A 18 1.95 -4.85 -3.09
CA PRO A 18 1.80 -3.41 -3.08
C PRO A 18 0.60 -3.08 -3.98
N ILE A 19 -0.53 -2.72 -3.37
CA ILE A 19 -1.80 -2.31 -4.02
C ILE A 19 -1.62 -1.06 -4.92
N TRP A 20 -0.41 -0.54 -5.07
CA TRP A 20 -0.11 0.65 -5.86
C TRP A 20 0.50 0.37 -7.25
N ALA A 21 0.68 -0.90 -7.65
CA ALA A 21 1.52 -1.23 -8.81
C ALA A 21 0.80 -1.60 -10.13
N ASP A 22 -0.54 -1.76 -10.21
CA ASP A 22 -1.13 -2.42 -11.40
C ASP A 22 -2.34 -1.73 -12.06
N SER A 23 -2.64 -0.46 -11.75
CA SER A 23 -3.71 0.29 -12.44
C SER A 23 -3.23 1.13 -13.63
N ALA A 24 -1.92 1.25 -13.87
CA ALA A 24 -1.39 2.17 -14.89
C ALA A 24 -1.22 1.54 -16.27
N THR A 25 -0.99 0.22 -16.37
CA THR A 25 -0.59 -0.46 -17.61
C THR A 25 -1.78 -0.99 -18.40
N THR A 26 -2.73 -1.66 -17.74
CA THR A 26 -3.87 -2.32 -18.41
C THR A 26 -4.91 -1.33 -18.97
N THR A 27 -5.04 -0.15 -18.34
CA THR A 27 -6.00 0.87 -18.76
C THR A 27 -5.51 1.71 -19.94
N SER A 28 -4.18 1.90 -20.08
CA SER A 28 -3.57 2.67 -21.17
C SER A 28 -3.82 2.01 -22.53
N ASP A 29 -3.59 0.70 -22.64
CA ASP A 29 -3.70 -0.01 -23.92
C ASP A 29 -5.16 -0.15 -24.38
N ALA A 30 -6.09 -0.37 -23.45
CA ALA A 30 -7.52 -0.45 -23.75
C ALA A 30 -8.11 0.91 -24.17
N ILE A 31 -7.66 2.01 -23.54
CA ILE A 31 -8.08 3.37 -23.93
C ILE A 31 -7.49 3.74 -25.30
N ALA A 32 -6.23 3.37 -25.57
CA ALA A 32 -5.58 3.62 -26.86
C ALA A 32 -6.30 2.90 -28.00
N ASP A 33 -6.70 1.64 -27.81
CA ASP A 33 -7.42 0.87 -28.83
C ASP A 33 -8.85 1.40 -29.03
N THR A 34 -9.53 1.79 -27.94
CA THR A 34 -10.87 2.41 -28.01
C THR A 34 -10.84 3.78 -28.67
N MET A 35 -9.81 4.61 -28.42
CA MET A 35 -9.61 5.88 -29.11
C MET A 35 -9.30 5.69 -30.59
N LYS A 36 -8.52 4.67 -30.96
CA LYS A 36 -8.21 4.37 -32.35
C LYS A 36 -9.48 3.99 -33.14
N VAL A 37 -10.35 3.18 -32.52
CA VAL A 37 -11.66 2.82 -33.08
C VAL A 37 -12.61 4.04 -33.16
N ALA A 38 -12.58 4.94 -32.19
CA ALA A 38 -13.36 6.19 -32.20
C ALA A 38 -12.87 7.20 -33.27
N VAL A 39 -11.56 7.24 -33.53
CA VAL A 39 -10.95 8.10 -34.57
C VAL A 39 -11.20 7.56 -35.98
N ASP A 40 -11.11 6.24 -36.18
CA ASP A 40 -11.42 5.61 -37.47
C ASP A 40 -12.91 5.77 -37.84
N SER A 41 -13.81 5.74 -36.85
CA SER A 41 -15.25 5.97 -37.04
C SER A 41 -15.60 7.45 -37.27
N ALA A 42 -14.85 8.39 -36.69
CA ALA A 42 -14.99 9.81 -36.98
C ALA A 42 -14.49 10.19 -38.39
N THR A 43 -13.50 9.46 -38.93
CA THR A 43 -12.94 9.72 -40.27
C THR A 43 -13.86 9.21 -41.40
N ALA A 44 -14.71 8.20 -41.12
CA ALA A 44 -15.69 7.67 -42.08
C ALA A 44 -16.91 8.58 -42.29
N THR A 45 -17.15 9.53 -41.39
CA THR A 45 -18.28 10.46 -41.47
C THR A 45 -17.73 11.86 -41.72
N GLY A 46 -17.56 12.21 -43.00
CA GLY A 46 -16.87 13.44 -43.43
C GLY A 46 -17.47 14.72 -42.86
N VAL A 47 -17.02 15.12 -41.67
CA VAL A 47 -17.20 16.45 -41.09
C VAL A 47 -15.97 16.72 -40.23
N VAL A 48 -15.11 17.61 -40.74
CA VAL A 48 -14.27 18.61 -40.06
C VAL A 48 -13.01 18.80 -40.91
N THR A 49 -13.11 19.77 -41.79
CA THR A 49 -11.96 20.49 -42.34
C THR A 49 -11.37 21.35 -41.22
N THR A 50 -10.23 20.96 -40.67
CA THR A 50 -9.34 21.89 -39.96
C THR A 50 -7.95 21.74 -40.56
N GLN A 51 -7.44 22.87 -41.03
CA GLN A 51 -6.20 23.03 -41.77
C GLN A 51 -4.99 22.44 -41.04
N SER A 52 -4.25 21.58 -41.74
CA SER A 52 -2.84 21.31 -41.43
C SER A 52 -2.01 22.54 -41.74
N GLN A 53 -1.43 23.16 -40.71
CA GLN A 53 -0.16 23.86 -40.84
C GLN A 53 0.89 23.10 -40.01
N SER A 54 1.94 22.71 -40.73
CA SER A 54 3.13 22.05 -40.23
C SER A 54 3.94 22.96 -39.32
N GLU A 55 4.07 22.60 -38.05
CA GLU A 55 5.29 22.86 -37.28
C GLU A 55 5.75 21.56 -36.62
N THR A 56 6.93 21.13 -37.06
CA THR A 56 7.63 19.94 -36.64
C THR A 56 8.22 20.16 -35.24
N GLY A 57 7.77 19.38 -34.26
CA GLY A 57 8.60 18.95 -33.13
C GLY A 57 8.57 19.79 -31.85
N ALA A 58 7.44 19.82 -31.13
CA ALA A 58 7.40 19.95 -29.66
C ALA A 58 5.96 19.77 -29.18
N ALA A 59 5.78 19.19 -28.00
CA ALA A 59 4.50 19.00 -27.31
C ALA A 59 3.56 17.94 -27.92
N THR A 60 3.75 16.69 -27.48
CA THR A 60 2.61 15.82 -27.21
C THR A 60 1.65 16.60 -26.32
N ASP A 61 0.42 16.81 -26.80
CA ASP A 61 -0.68 17.47 -26.12
C ASP A 61 -1.05 16.70 -24.85
N THR A 62 -0.29 16.93 -23.78
CA THR A 62 -0.58 16.44 -22.45
C THR A 62 -1.24 17.57 -21.68
N ILE A 63 -2.48 17.35 -21.21
CA ILE A 63 -3.27 18.22 -20.33
C ILE A 63 -2.47 18.74 -19.11
N PHE A 64 -1.35 18.10 -18.78
CA PHE A 64 -0.34 18.57 -17.83
C PHE A 64 1.04 18.65 -18.49
N PRO A 65 1.57 19.84 -18.82
CA PRO A 65 2.88 19.96 -19.46
C PRO A 65 3.99 19.61 -18.47
N VAL A 66 4.48 18.37 -18.53
CA VAL A 66 5.69 17.97 -17.79
C VAL A 66 6.91 18.40 -18.60
N THR A 67 7.68 19.35 -18.07
CA THR A 67 8.94 19.78 -18.70
C THR A 67 9.86 18.57 -18.95
N PRO A 68 10.63 18.52 -20.04
CA PRO A 68 11.51 17.39 -20.34
C PRO A 68 12.49 17.10 -19.20
N GLN A 69 12.95 18.13 -18.48
CA GLN A 69 13.78 18.01 -17.29
C GLN A 69 13.06 17.29 -16.12
N ARG A 70 11.78 17.63 -15.86
CA ARG A 70 10.99 16.98 -14.80
C ARG A 70 10.67 15.52 -15.14
N ARG A 71 10.46 15.20 -16.43
CA ARG A 71 10.28 13.81 -16.89
C ARG A 71 11.51 12.95 -16.59
N GLU A 72 12.71 13.48 -16.84
CA GLU A 72 13.96 12.75 -16.55
C GLU A 72 14.14 12.49 -15.04
N LEU A 73 13.84 13.49 -14.20
CA LEU A 73 13.88 13.34 -12.74
C LEU A 73 12.88 12.29 -12.25
N LEU A 74 11.64 12.28 -12.77
CA LEU A 74 10.62 11.28 -12.43
C LEU A 74 11.01 9.87 -12.87
N ASN A 75 11.65 9.73 -14.04
CA ASN A 75 12.17 8.43 -14.49
C ASN A 75 13.31 7.93 -13.58
N LYS A 76 14.22 8.82 -13.15
CA LYS A 76 15.26 8.48 -12.16
C LYS A 76 14.64 8.05 -10.84
N TYR A 77 13.68 8.82 -10.33
CA TYR A 77 12.92 8.48 -9.12
C TYR A 77 12.23 7.12 -9.23
N SER A 78 11.48 6.85 -10.30
CA SER A 78 10.78 5.58 -10.52
C SER A 78 11.75 4.39 -10.57
N SER A 79 12.87 4.53 -11.30
CA SER A 79 13.87 3.47 -11.39
C SER A 79 14.59 3.21 -10.06
N PHE A 80 14.85 4.26 -9.28
CA PHE A 80 15.37 4.14 -7.91
C PHE A 80 14.33 3.49 -7.00
N SER A 81 13.07 3.88 -7.17
CA SER A 81 11.95 3.41 -6.36
C SER A 81 11.86 1.89 -6.42
N PHE A 82 11.82 1.35 -7.63
CA PHE A 82 11.74 -0.09 -7.88
C PHE A 82 12.96 -0.87 -7.35
N LYS A 83 14.19 -0.38 -7.63
CA LYS A 83 15.42 -1.04 -7.18
C LYS A 83 15.53 -1.10 -5.66
N TRP A 84 15.13 -0.03 -5.00
CA TRP A 84 15.13 0.03 -3.55
C TRP A 84 14.09 -0.92 -2.95
N SER A 85 12.88 -0.99 -3.51
CA SER A 85 11.86 -1.94 -3.04
C SER A 85 12.40 -3.37 -3.09
N LEU A 86 13.03 -3.77 -4.20
CA LEU A 86 13.67 -5.07 -4.30
C LEU A 86 14.76 -5.27 -3.24
N LEU A 87 15.65 -4.29 -3.06
CA LEU A 87 16.72 -4.38 -2.06
C LEU A 87 16.17 -4.50 -0.63
N TYR A 88 15.13 -3.73 -0.32
CA TYR A 88 14.47 -3.73 0.97
C TYR A 88 13.79 -5.07 1.24
N ASP A 89 13.11 -5.64 0.24
CA ASP A 89 12.54 -6.99 0.34
C ASP A 89 13.65 -8.01 0.63
N PHE A 90 14.74 -8.01 -0.16
CA PHE A 90 15.88 -8.90 0.09
C PHE A 90 16.47 -8.73 1.49
N PHE A 91 16.56 -7.50 1.98
CA PHE A 91 17.00 -7.21 3.34
C PHE A 91 16.05 -7.84 4.37
N GLN A 92 14.73 -7.71 4.22
CA GLN A 92 13.77 -8.32 5.13
C GLN A 92 13.89 -9.86 5.14
N TRP A 93 13.99 -10.48 3.96
CA TRP A 93 14.19 -11.93 3.86
C TRP A 93 15.52 -12.36 4.49
N ALA A 94 16.60 -11.64 4.22
CA ALA A 94 17.92 -11.90 4.80
C ALA A 94 17.88 -11.77 6.33
N LEU A 95 17.22 -10.75 6.85
CA LEU A 95 17.05 -10.53 8.29
C LEU A 95 16.33 -11.71 8.95
N LEU A 96 15.23 -12.20 8.35
CA LEU A 96 14.52 -13.39 8.82
C LEU A 96 15.40 -14.65 8.79
N LEU A 97 16.17 -14.84 7.72
CA LEU A 97 17.11 -15.96 7.61
C LEU A 97 18.21 -15.87 8.67
N VAL A 98 18.77 -14.68 8.91
CA VAL A 98 19.77 -14.47 9.96
C VAL A 98 19.19 -14.84 11.31
N ILE A 99 17.99 -14.39 11.66
CA ILE A 99 17.31 -14.73 12.93
C ILE A 99 17.11 -16.25 13.06
N LEU A 100 16.77 -16.92 11.96
CA LEU A 100 16.58 -18.36 11.92
C LEU A 100 17.89 -19.13 12.13
N PHE A 101 18.96 -18.75 11.44
CA PHE A 101 20.26 -19.45 11.50
C PHE A 101 21.09 -19.13 12.75
N THR A 102 21.01 -17.91 13.30
CA THR A 102 21.73 -17.53 14.53
C THR A 102 21.08 -18.06 15.80
N GLY A 103 19.88 -18.65 15.71
CA GLY A 103 19.15 -19.13 16.89
C GLY A 103 18.56 -18.01 17.75
N LEU A 104 18.56 -16.76 17.27
CA LEU A 104 17.90 -15.63 17.93
C LEU A 104 16.42 -15.91 18.20
N SER A 105 15.76 -16.64 17.30
CA SER A 105 14.37 -17.06 17.50
C SER A 105 14.17 -17.88 18.78
N LYS A 106 15.13 -18.72 19.18
CA LYS A 106 15.04 -19.47 20.44
C LYS A 106 15.17 -18.52 21.64
N ARG A 107 16.08 -17.55 21.58
CA ARG A 107 16.21 -16.54 22.64
C ARG A 107 14.93 -15.73 22.83
N PHE A 108 14.26 -15.35 21.75
CA PHE A 108 12.97 -14.66 21.83
C PHE A 108 11.89 -15.53 22.47
N LEU A 109 11.88 -16.84 22.16
CA LEU A 109 11.00 -17.80 22.80
C LEU A 109 11.31 -17.94 24.29
N ASP A 110 12.59 -18.08 24.67
CA ASP A 110 13.02 -18.20 26.07
C ASP A 110 12.60 -16.98 26.91
N ILE A 111 12.69 -15.77 26.32
CA ILE A 111 12.22 -14.53 26.96
C ILE A 111 10.70 -14.58 27.12
N ALA A 112 9.97 -14.98 26.08
CA ALA A 112 8.51 -15.10 26.13
C ALA A 112 8.03 -16.15 27.16
N GLU A 113 8.74 -17.27 27.28
CA GLU A 113 8.42 -18.34 28.24
C GLU A 113 8.63 -17.91 29.69
N LYS A 114 9.64 -17.07 29.97
CA LYS A 114 9.88 -16.51 31.31
C LYS A 114 8.75 -15.60 31.78
N ILE A 115 8.05 -14.96 30.85
CA ILE A 115 7.01 -13.96 31.16
C ILE A 115 5.67 -14.64 31.47
N SER A 116 5.36 -15.78 30.84
CA SER A 116 4.11 -16.49 31.09
C SER A 116 4.19 -17.99 30.80
N GLY A 117 3.52 -18.81 31.61
CA GLY A 117 3.39 -20.26 31.39
C GLY A 117 2.28 -20.68 30.41
N ARG A 118 1.42 -19.75 29.95
CA ARG A 118 0.33 -20.09 29.00
C ARG A 118 0.84 -20.04 27.56
N LYS A 119 0.76 -21.16 26.83
CA LYS A 119 1.21 -21.28 25.42
C LYS A 119 0.69 -20.18 24.48
N SER A 120 -0.57 -19.76 24.63
CA SER A 120 -1.13 -18.67 23.80
C SER A 120 -0.50 -17.31 24.10
N VAL A 121 -0.17 -17.04 25.37
CA VAL A 121 0.48 -15.78 25.78
C VAL A 121 1.94 -15.78 25.35
N GLN A 122 2.63 -16.93 25.46
CA GLN A 122 3.98 -17.12 24.94
C GLN A 122 4.06 -16.82 23.45
N PHE A 123 3.11 -17.34 22.66
CA PHE A 123 3.04 -17.07 21.23
C PHE A 123 2.87 -15.58 20.93
N LEU A 124 1.95 -14.90 21.62
CA LEU A 124 1.73 -13.47 21.42
C LEU A 124 2.94 -12.62 21.85
N MET A 125 3.62 -13.02 22.93
CA MET A 125 4.80 -12.32 23.42
C MET A 125 6.01 -12.54 22.52
N TYR A 126 6.18 -13.75 21.99
CA TYR A 126 7.19 -14.03 20.96
C TYR A 126 6.96 -13.15 19.73
N LEU A 127 5.71 -13.05 19.27
CA LEU A 127 5.34 -12.18 18.16
C LEU A 127 5.64 -10.71 18.45
N LEU A 128 5.36 -10.22 19.67
CA LEU A 128 5.70 -8.86 20.07
C LEU A 128 7.20 -8.59 20.01
N ILE A 129 8.02 -9.49 20.57
CA ILE A 129 9.48 -9.34 20.59
C ILE A 129 10.03 -9.36 19.15
N LEU A 130 9.55 -10.29 18.33
CA LEU A 130 9.93 -10.38 16.93
C LEU A 130 9.54 -9.12 16.15
N PHE A 131 8.31 -8.63 16.33
CA PHE A 131 7.81 -7.42 15.69
C PHE A 131 8.63 -6.20 16.08
N VAL A 132 8.87 -5.98 17.37
CA VAL A 132 9.69 -4.86 17.86
C VAL A 132 11.11 -4.95 17.30
N PHE A 133 11.70 -6.14 17.27
CA PHE A 133 13.04 -6.33 16.72
C PHE A 133 13.10 -5.97 15.22
N LEU A 134 12.17 -6.47 14.41
CA LEU A 134 12.10 -6.17 12.98
C LEU A 134 11.89 -4.67 12.73
N THR A 135 10.94 -4.06 13.44
CA THR A 135 10.62 -2.64 13.32
C THR A 135 11.81 -1.74 13.69
N VAL A 136 12.57 -2.08 14.75
CA VAL A 136 13.75 -1.31 15.16
C VAL A 136 14.90 -1.46 14.17
N VAL A 137 15.10 -2.66 13.62
CA VAL A 137 16.18 -2.93 12.65
C VAL A 137 15.88 -2.29 11.29
N SER A 138 14.61 -2.23 10.89
CA SER A 138 14.19 -1.60 9.63
C SER A 138 14.08 -0.09 9.71
N LEU A 139 13.88 0.51 10.90
CA LEU A 139 13.70 1.96 11.08
C LEU A 139 14.72 2.84 10.34
N PRO A 140 16.05 2.55 10.34
CA PRO A 140 17.00 3.38 9.62
C PRO A 140 16.80 3.35 8.09
N LEU A 141 16.38 2.21 7.55
CA LEU A 141 16.08 2.03 6.13
C LEU A 141 14.77 2.73 5.75
N ASP A 142 13.76 2.59 6.60
CA ASP A 142 12.46 3.26 6.43
C ASP A 142 12.66 4.78 6.46
N PHE A 143 13.43 5.31 7.42
CA PHE A 143 13.75 6.74 7.48
C PHE A 143 14.53 7.23 6.25
N PHE A 144 15.53 6.46 5.80
CA PHE A 144 16.28 6.83 4.59
C PHE A 144 15.37 6.90 3.37
N ARG A 145 14.45 5.95 3.23
CA ARG A 145 13.55 5.88 2.09
C ARG A 145 12.44 6.92 2.14
N ASP A 146 11.67 6.92 3.21
CA ASP A 146 10.43 7.69 3.28
C ASP A 146 10.71 9.16 3.57
N TYR A 147 11.78 9.47 4.33
CA TYR A 147 12.13 10.85 4.62
C TYR A 147 13.18 11.39 3.65
N ILE A 148 14.40 10.82 3.65
CA ILE A 148 15.54 11.43 2.95
C ILE A 148 15.34 11.42 1.44
N VAL A 149 14.92 10.30 0.85
CA VAL A 149 14.73 10.23 -0.61
C VAL A 149 13.59 11.14 -1.04
N GLU A 150 12.43 11.12 -0.37
CA GLU A 150 11.29 11.95 -0.77
C GLU A 150 11.61 13.46 -0.71
N HIS A 151 12.35 13.90 0.30
CA HIS A 151 12.82 15.29 0.41
C HIS A 151 13.82 15.66 -0.69
N ASN A 152 14.72 14.74 -1.06
CA ASN A 152 15.68 14.96 -2.15
C ASN A 152 15.00 15.15 -3.51
N TYR A 153 13.83 14.55 -3.73
CA TYR A 153 13.03 14.73 -4.95
C TYR A 153 11.95 15.82 -4.79
N SER A 154 11.90 16.52 -3.65
CA SER A 154 10.88 17.53 -3.31
C SER A 154 9.45 17.00 -3.48
N LEU A 155 9.24 15.73 -3.10
CA LEU A 155 7.95 15.02 -3.13
C LEU A 155 7.28 14.96 -1.75
N SER A 156 7.96 15.45 -0.71
CA SER A 156 7.46 15.51 0.66
C SER A 156 7.72 16.86 1.30
N ASN A 157 6.71 17.40 1.98
CA ASN A 157 6.77 18.55 2.88
C ASN A 157 6.72 18.13 4.37
N GLN A 158 6.79 16.83 4.66
CA GLN A 158 6.64 16.31 6.02
C GLN A 158 7.84 16.67 6.88
N THR A 159 7.64 17.09 8.14
CA THR A 159 8.75 17.33 9.07
C THR A 159 9.23 16.03 9.72
N VAL A 160 10.51 15.98 10.17
CA VAL A 160 11.06 14.82 10.90
C VAL A 160 10.18 14.45 12.11
N GLY A 161 9.69 15.44 12.86
CA GLY A 161 8.82 15.21 14.02
C GLY A 161 7.47 14.60 13.65
N SER A 162 6.88 15.03 12.52
CA SER A 162 5.64 14.43 12.00
C SER A 162 5.88 12.99 11.55
N TRP A 163 6.99 12.72 10.86
CA TRP A 163 7.35 11.37 10.40
C TRP A 163 7.47 10.39 11.58
N PHE A 164 8.21 10.77 12.63
CA PHE A 164 8.31 9.93 13.84
C PHE A 164 6.97 9.79 14.58
N GLY A 165 6.14 10.83 14.58
CA GLY A 165 4.80 10.79 15.16
C GLY A 165 3.90 9.78 14.45
N ASP A 166 3.91 9.78 13.11
CA ASP A 166 3.11 8.86 12.30
C ASP A 166 3.65 7.43 12.39
N TRP A 167 4.98 7.27 12.38
CA TRP A 167 5.64 5.99 12.63
C TRP A 167 5.27 5.40 14.01
N ALA A 168 5.34 6.21 15.07
CA ALA A 168 5.01 5.76 16.43
C ALA A 168 3.52 5.39 16.58
N LYS A 169 2.61 6.10 15.92
CA LYS A 169 1.17 5.74 15.89
C LYS A 169 0.93 4.44 15.11
N ALA A 170 1.72 4.18 14.06
CA ALA A 170 1.57 2.99 13.23
C ALA A 170 1.98 1.69 13.95
N ILE A 171 2.94 1.75 14.88
CA ILE A 171 3.43 0.58 15.64
C ILE A 171 2.32 -0.21 16.35
N PRO A 172 1.51 0.38 17.25
CA PRO A 172 0.49 -0.36 17.98
C PRO A 172 -0.59 -0.92 17.03
N ILE A 173 -0.96 -0.17 15.98
CA ILE A 173 -1.95 -0.62 15.00
C ILE A 173 -1.43 -1.85 14.25
N SER A 174 -0.20 -1.76 13.74
CA SER A 174 0.47 -2.83 13.01
C SER A 174 0.63 -4.08 13.89
N TYR A 175 1.02 -3.89 15.15
CA TYR A 175 1.12 -4.99 16.11
C TYR A 175 -0.24 -5.65 16.37
N VAL A 176 -1.30 -4.87 16.59
CA VAL A 176 -2.66 -5.42 16.82
C VAL A 176 -3.15 -6.17 15.59
N MET A 177 -2.95 -5.65 14.39
CA MET A 177 -3.31 -6.32 13.14
C MET A 177 -2.55 -7.64 12.98
N MET A 178 -1.25 -7.63 13.20
CA MET A 178 -0.42 -8.83 13.17
C MET A 178 -0.86 -9.85 14.23
N ALA A 179 -1.04 -9.42 15.48
CA ALA A 179 -1.47 -10.26 16.59
C ALA A 179 -2.86 -10.88 16.35
N LEU A 180 -3.78 -10.13 15.75
CA LEU A 180 -5.11 -10.63 15.37
C LEU A 180 -5.01 -11.68 14.27
N ALA A 181 -4.27 -11.40 13.20
CA ALA A 181 -4.09 -12.32 12.09
C ALA A 181 -3.39 -13.63 12.52
N PHE A 182 -2.24 -13.50 13.20
CA PHE A 182 -1.47 -14.65 13.68
C PHE A 182 -2.15 -15.38 14.86
N GLY A 183 -2.89 -14.67 15.70
CA GLY A 183 -3.70 -15.25 16.76
C GLY A 183 -4.87 -16.07 16.21
N PHE A 184 -5.55 -15.56 15.17
CA PHE A 184 -6.64 -16.26 14.50
C PHE A 184 -6.17 -17.55 13.82
N ILE A 185 -5.05 -17.51 13.09
CA ILE A 185 -4.47 -18.73 12.49
C ILE A 185 -4.02 -19.73 13.56
N TYR A 186 -3.40 -19.26 14.65
CA TYR A 186 -3.00 -20.12 15.75
C TYR A 186 -4.21 -20.83 16.39
N PHE A 187 -5.31 -20.09 16.59
CA PHE A 187 -6.58 -20.65 17.05
C PHE A 187 -7.14 -21.71 16.08
N LEU A 188 -7.12 -21.43 14.78
CA LEU A 188 -7.58 -22.37 13.74
C LEU A 188 -6.75 -23.65 13.70
N ILE A 189 -5.41 -23.55 13.79
CA ILE A 189 -4.51 -24.71 13.82
C ILE A 189 -4.81 -25.59 15.04
N LYS A 190 -5.05 -24.98 16.21
CA LYS A 190 -5.39 -25.71 17.43
C LYS A 190 -6.76 -26.39 17.33
N ARG A 191 -7.74 -25.76 16.67
CA ARG A 191 -9.12 -26.27 16.56
C ARG A 191 -9.29 -27.32 15.46
N PHE A 192 -8.59 -27.17 14.34
CA PHE A 192 -8.74 -28.00 13.13
C PHE A 192 -7.40 -28.46 12.55
N PRO A 193 -6.59 -29.27 13.26
CA PRO A 193 -5.20 -29.57 12.89
C PRO A 193 -5.00 -30.21 11.51
N ARG A 194 -6.02 -30.92 10.97
CA ARG A 194 -5.96 -31.55 9.63
C ARG A 194 -6.58 -30.72 8.50
N ARG A 195 -7.47 -29.78 8.82
CA ARG A 195 -8.27 -29.00 7.84
C ARG A 195 -8.13 -27.48 8.04
N TRP A 196 -7.18 -27.03 8.86
CA TRP A 196 -6.98 -25.62 9.18
C TRP A 196 -6.79 -24.77 7.93
N TRP A 197 -6.13 -25.29 6.89
CA TRP A 197 -5.91 -24.58 5.64
C TRP A 197 -7.23 -24.27 4.91
N LEU A 198 -8.17 -25.21 4.84
CA LEU A 198 -9.50 -24.97 4.24
C LEU A 198 -10.31 -23.97 5.05
N VAL A 199 -10.34 -24.15 6.38
CA VAL A 199 -11.07 -23.26 7.29
C VAL A 199 -10.47 -21.85 7.25
N PHE A 200 -9.15 -21.74 7.14
CA PHE A 200 -8.44 -20.48 6.99
C PHE A 200 -8.75 -19.83 5.65
N SER A 201 -8.68 -20.55 4.53
CA SER A 201 -9.00 -20.01 3.21
C SER A 201 -10.44 -19.48 3.14
N ILE A 202 -11.41 -20.22 3.69
CA ILE A 202 -12.81 -19.79 3.72
C ILE A 202 -13.00 -18.63 4.71
N GLY A 203 -12.35 -18.67 5.87
CA GLY A 203 -12.43 -17.62 6.89
C GLY A 203 -11.66 -16.34 6.54
N ALA A 204 -10.66 -16.42 5.67
CA ALA A 204 -9.89 -15.28 5.22
C ALA A 204 -10.73 -14.34 4.34
N ILE A 205 -11.65 -14.87 3.54
CA ILE A 205 -12.54 -14.07 2.68
C ILE A 205 -13.34 -13.05 3.50
N PRO A 206 -14.18 -13.44 4.49
CA PRO A 206 -14.92 -12.46 5.28
C PRO A 206 -14.00 -11.58 6.13
N PHE A 207 -12.82 -12.07 6.54
CA PHE A 207 -11.84 -11.25 7.26
C PHE A 207 -11.26 -10.12 6.40
N VAL A 208 -10.91 -10.42 5.14
CA VAL A 208 -10.42 -9.42 4.17
C VAL A 208 -11.52 -8.42 3.84
N ILE A 209 -12.75 -8.88 3.60
CA ILE A 209 -13.90 -7.98 3.36
C ILE A 209 -14.12 -7.05 4.56
N LEU A 210 -14.07 -7.60 5.78
CA LEU A 210 -14.16 -6.79 7.00
C LEU A 210 -13.04 -5.75 7.05
N MET A 211 -11.80 -6.11 6.73
CA MET A 211 -10.67 -5.18 6.73
C MET A 211 -10.79 -4.09 5.67
N ILE A 212 -11.36 -4.39 4.48
CA ILE A 212 -11.63 -3.39 3.45
C ILE A 212 -12.60 -2.30 3.95
N VAL A 213 -13.57 -2.68 4.78
CA VAL A 213 -14.54 -1.74 5.38
C VAL A 213 -13.96 -1.03 6.60
N VAL A 214 -13.24 -1.76 7.45
CA VAL A 214 -12.72 -1.24 8.73
C VAL A 214 -11.52 -0.31 8.53
N ALA A 215 -10.66 -0.58 7.55
CA ALA A 215 -9.46 0.22 7.31
C ALA A 215 -9.75 1.72 7.05
N PRO A 216 -10.63 2.11 6.09
CA PRO A 216 -10.92 3.52 5.86
C PRO A 216 -11.66 4.19 7.03
N VAL A 217 -12.40 3.42 7.84
CA VAL A 217 -13.24 3.97 8.93
C VAL A 217 -12.47 4.13 10.24
N LEU A 218 -11.54 3.22 10.56
CA LEU A 218 -10.80 3.24 11.83
C LEU A 218 -9.33 3.61 11.68
N ILE A 219 -8.68 3.19 10.59
CA ILE A 219 -7.23 3.35 10.42
C ILE A 219 -6.96 4.70 9.77
N ALA A 220 -7.58 5.00 8.63
CA ALA A 220 -7.36 6.25 7.90
C ALA A 220 -7.57 7.53 8.74
N PRO A 221 -8.63 7.68 9.57
CA PRO A 221 -8.81 8.88 10.38
C PRO A 221 -7.81 9.02 11.53
N LEU A 222 -7.06 7.96 11.86
CA LEU A 222 -6.01 8.04 12.87
C LEU A 222 -4.73 8.74 12.35
N PHE A 223 -4.57 8.77 11.02
CA PHE A 223 -3.44 9.39 10.33
C PHE A 223 -3.82 10.69 9.62
N ASN A 224 -5.09 10.87 9.25
CA ASN A 224 -5.54 11.99 8.44
C ASN A 224 -6.80 12.66 9.02
N ASP A 225 -6.81 13.99 8.98
CA ASP A 225 -7.97 14.80 9.37
C ASP A 225 -8.95 14.91 8.19
N PHE A 226 -10.08 14.21 8.28
CA PHE A 226 -11.18 14.36 7.33
C PHE A 226 -12.10 15.50 7.79
N LYS A 227 -12.15 16.60 7.02
CA LYS A 227 -13.07 17.73 7.28
C LYS A 227 -14.14 17.79 6.19
N PRO A 228 -15.38 18.17 6.49
CA PRO A 228 -16.36 18.43 5.43
C PRO A 228 -15.84 19.54 4.52
N LEU A 229 -16.06 19.41 3.21
CA LEU A 229 -15.59 20.39 2.24
C LEU A 229 -16.15 21.78 2.58
N GLN A 230 -15.27 22.74 2.84
CA GLN A 230 -15.67 24.09 3.29
C GLN A 230 -16.26 24.92 2.14
N ASP A 231 -15.75 24.72 0.92
CA ASP A 231 -16.25 25.38 -0.27
C ASP A 231 -17.58 24.77 -0.71
N GLN A 232 -18.66 25.48 -0.39
CA GLN A 232 -20.02 25.07 -0.74
C GLN A 232 -20.27 25.10 -2.25
N GLN A 233 -19.61 26.00 -3.01
CA GLN A 233 -19.77 26.07 -4.46
C GLN A 233 -19.13 24.85 -5.14
N LEU A 234 -17.91 24.51 -4.74
CA LEU A 234 -17.22 23.32 -5.23
C LEU A 234 -17.96 22.04 -4.82
N LYS A 235 -18.50 21.99 -3.60
CA LYS A 235 -19.33 20.87 -3.12
C LYS A 235 -20.55 20.65 -4.02
N THR A 236 -21.27 21.71 -4.37
CA THR A 236 -22.45 21.59 -5.26
C THR A 236 -22.07 21.12 -6.65
N GLN A 237 -20.95 21.61 -7.22
CA GLN A 237 -20.47 21.15 -8.53
C GLN A 237 -20.09 19.66 -8.52
N LEU A 238 -19.43 19.20 -7.46
CA LEU A 238 -19.08 17.79 -7.28
C LEU A 238 -20.33 16.91 -7.12
N LEU A 239 -21.33 17.36 -6.36
CA LEU A 239 -22.59 16.63 -6.19
C LEU A 239 -23.41 16.58 -7.48
N ASP A 240 -23.44 17.65 -8.27
CA ASP A 240 -24.10 17.66 -9.59
C ASP A 240 -23.42 16.69 -10.57
N LEU A 241 -22.08 16.65 -10.55
CA LEU A 241 -21.31 15.69 -11.34
C LEU A 241 -21.54 14.23 -10.87
N ALA A 242 -21.58 14.00 -9.56
CA ALA A 242 -21.88 12.69 -8.98
C ALA A 242 -23.30 12.21 -9.34
N GLY A 243 -24.29 13.11 -9.30
CA GLY A 243 -25.66 12.84 -9.74
C GLY A 243 -25.74 12.48 -11.22
N LYS A 244 -25.00 13.18 -12.09
CA LYS A 244 -24.87 12.81 -13.52
C LYS A 244 -24.23 11.44 -13.73
N ALA A 245 -23.38 11.00 -12.81
CA ALA A 245 -22.76 9.68 -12.82
C ALA A 245 -23.60 8.57 -12.12
N GLY A 246 -24.79 8.92 -11.60
CA GLY A 246 -25.67 7.96 -10.91
C GLY A 246 -25.25 7.62 -9.48
N ILE A 247 -24.43 8.45 -8.84
CA ILE A 247 -23.98 8.27 -7.46
C ILE A 247 -24.83 9.17 -6.55
N ASP A 248 -25.87 8.57 -5.95
CA ASP A 248 -26.75 9.26 -5.00
C ASP A 248 -26.25 9.14 -3.56
N GLY A 249 -26.34 10.22 -2.78
CA GLY A 249 -26.07 10.22 -1.33
C GLY A 249 -24.59 10.25 -0.93
N ALA A 250 -23.69 10.72 -1.80
CA ALA A 250 -22.28 10.87 -1.49
C ALA A 250 -21.99 12.08 -0.57
N ASP A 251 -21.26 11.85 0.51
CA ASP A 251 -20.69 12.92 1.33
C ASP A 251 -19.29 13.31 0.81
N VAL A 252 -19.03 14.62 0.69
CA VAL A 252 -17.77 15.16 0.16
C VAL A 252 -16.91 15.69 1.31
N PHE A 253 -15.76 15.05 1.51
CA PHE A 253 -14.77 15.42 2.51
C PHE A 253 -13.49 15.95 1.85
N GLN A 254 -12.82 16.87 2.54
CA GLN A 254 -11.50 17.39 2.20
C GLN A 254 -10.46 16.77 3.14
N VAL A 255 -9.35 16.30 2.57
CA VAL A 255 -8.19 15.77 3.28
C VAL A 255 -6.98 16.65 2.98
N ASP A 256 -6.23 17.01 4.01
CA ASP A 256 -4.99 17.79 3.88
C ASP A 256 -3.81 16.87 3.54
N ALA A 257 -3.70 16.50 2.27
CA ALA A 257 -2.62 15.66 1.76
C ALA A 257 -1.27 16.38 1.68
N SER A 258 -1.25 17.72 1.74
CA SER A 258 -0.02 18.54 1.64
C SER A 258 0.89 18.38 2.87
N LYS A 259 0.39 17.85 3.98
CA LYS A 259 1.23 17.54 5.14
C LYS A 259 2.15 16.35 4.91
N GLN A 260 1.81 15.48 3.94
CA GLN A 260 2.54 14.25 3.63
C GLN A 260 3.34 14.36 2.31
N SER A 261 2.93 15.25 1.38
CA SER A 261 3.60 15.50 0.10
C SER A 261 3.97 16.96 -0.13
#